data_AF-A0A0S8GE78-F1
#
_entry.id   AF-A0A0S8GE78-F1
#
_cell.length_a   1.000
_cell.length_b   1.000
_cell.length_c   1.000
_cell.angle_alpha   90.00
_cell.angle_beta   90.00
_cell.angle_gamma   90.00
#
_symmetry.space_group_name_H-M   'P 1'
#
loop_
_entity.id
_entity.type
_entity.pdbx_description
1 polymer ?
#
loop_
_entity_poly.entity_id
_entity_poly.type
_entity_poly.pdbx_seq_one_letter_code
_entity_poly.pdbx_strand_id
1 'polypeptide(L)'
;MMNRPNQGVLYRIALIVVWLATTGIMVVMLLHDVRSTGQYSVVRHVLQVAYVSVLLWYLCRTGPSIRELPDIRPLLFQHWRYGPLIPVLGIVLLLVLTVFSDYGVSILMLLLIIATGWVLVVWRRQIQLRMVVIGFAVAIIAFLGGLPFWTNDFISADTFLRLLLFVPPMFIAGWLLIKRTGLSGLQLRVGQYGKALQSFLWGCLLFIPLGLINAASGSPGTNITWVTRWWMPLSLPWFSGIVEEVWFRLLLVSLCYLMLRPAFQKQPVLAALAAVLFSAITFGLGHGRTLERFLTTGLLYGLPMAVVFARRDWEHAVGAHYMVNMIPWVMILLEA
;
A
#
# COMPACT_ATOMS: atom_id res chain seq x y z
N MET A 1 33.22 4.84 2.56
CA MET A 1 32.25 5.81 3.11
C MET A 1 32.35 5.76 4.63
N MET A 2 32.88 6.79 5.28
CA MET A 2 32.88 6.86 6.74
C MET A 2 31.45 7.08 7.23
N ASN A 3 30.86 6.06 7.84
CA ASN A 3 29.58 6.20 8.54
C ASN A 3 29.77 7.21 9.67
N ARG A 4 29.20 8.42 9.54
CA ARG A 4 29.13 9.37 10.66
C ARG A 4 28.21 8.75 11.72
N PRO A 5 28.72 8.29 12.88
CA PRO A 5 27.94 7.48 13.83
C PRO A 5 26.68 8.20 14.35
N ASN A 6 26.66 9.54 14.30
CA ASN A 6 25.55 10.34 14.84
C ASN A 6 24.38 10.55 13.87
N GLN A 7 24.51 10.25 12.58
CA GLN A 7 23.40 10.46 11.62
C GLN A 7 22.26 9.45 11.80
N GLY A 8 22.55 8.28 12.37
CA GLY A 8 21.57 7.23 12.65
C GLY A 8 20.54 7.60 13.72
N VAL A 9 20.94 8.46 14.65
CA VAL A 9 20.16 8.77 15.86
C VAL A 9 19.09 9.83 15.56
N LEU A 10 19.40 10.83 14.73
CA LEU A 10 18.53 11.97 14.50
C LEU A 10 17.17 11.60 13.90
N TYR A 11 17.12 10.81 12.82
CA TYR A 11 15.85 10.46 12.17
C TYR A 11 15.01 9.51 13.04
N ARG A 12 15.62 8.74 13.95
CA ARG A 12 14.91 7.87 14.90
C ARG A 12 14.26 8.71 16.00
N ILE A 13 15.02 9.64 16.59
CA ILE A 13 14.49 10.57 17.58
C ILE A 13 13.36 11.41 16.97
N ALA A 14 13.57 11.96 15.77
CA ALA A 14 12.54 12.73 15.08
C ALA A 14 11.26 11.90 14.86
N LEU A 15 11.38 10.65 14.39
CA LEU A 15 10.22 9.77 14.23
C LEU A 15 9.52 9.52 15.56
N ILE A 16 10.25 9.17 16.63
CA ILE A 16 9.66 8.88 17.95
C ILE A 16 8.92 10.11 18.49
N VAL A 17 9.54 11.29 18.43
CA VAL A 17 8.94 12.53 18.93
C VAL A 17 7.67 12.88 18.16
N VAL A 18 7.71 12.88 16.83
CA VAL A 18 6.53 13.22 16.01
C VAL A 18 5.46 12.12 16.09
N TRP A 19 5.85 10.84 16.22
CA TRP A 19 4.92 9.75 16.46
C TRP A 19 4.18 9.93 17.79
N LEU A 20 4.89 10.21 18.89
CA LEU A 20 4.29 10.41 20.21
C LEU A 20 3.39 11.64 20.24
N ALA A 21 3.86 12.76 19.66
CA ALA A 21 3.10 14.00 19.59
C ALA A 21 1.81 13.83 18.78
N THR A 22 1.90 13.28 17.57
CA THR A 22 0.71 13.07 16.71
C THR A 22 -0.27 12.10 17.35
N THR A 23 0.20 10.97 17.90
CA THR A 23 -0.66 10.01 18.62
C THR A 23 -1.37 10.69 19.80
N GLY A 24 -0.62 11.36 20.68
CA GLY A 24 -1.18 12.01 21.86
C GLY A 24 -2.22 13.09 21.51
N ILE A 25 -1.90 13.97 20.55
CA ILE A 25 -2.82 15.02 20.11
C ILE A 25 -4.09 14.41 19.48
N MET A 26 -3.96 13.38 18.63
CA MET A 26 -5.14 12.75 18.03
C MET A 26 -6.02 12.04 19.04
N VAL A 27 -5.44 11.38 20.05
CA VAL A 27 -6.22 10.77 21.14
C VAL A 27 -7.01 11.84 21.87
N VAL A 28 -6.39 12.97 22.25
CA VAL A 28 -7.09 14.08 22.90
C VAL A 28 -8.19 14.64 22.01
N MET A 29 -7.93 14.85 20.71
CA MET A 29 -8.96 15.35 19.78
C MET A 29 -10.13 14.37 19.64
N LEU A 30 -9.88 13.06 19.55
CA LEU A 30 -10.94 12.05 19.49
C LEU A 30 -11.78 12.01 20.78
N LEU A 31 -11.15 12.18 21.95
CA LEU A 31 -11.87 12.32 23.23
C LEU A 31 -12.76 13.57 23.29
N HIS A 32 -12.44 14.61 22.53
CA HIS A 32 -13.25 15.82 22.35
C HIS A 32 -14.25 15.73 21.20
N ASP A 33 -14.58 14.52 20.72
CA ASP A 33 -15.55 14.27 19.66
C ASP A 33 -15.26 15.05 18.35
N VAL A 34 -13.96 15.17 18.02
CA VAL A 34 -13.55 15.87 16.79
C VAL A 34 -14.08 15.18 15.52
N ARG A 35 -14.36 13.88 15.62
CA ARG A 35 -14.87 13.03 14.54
C ARG A 35 -16.25 13.51 14.09
N SER A 36 -17.14 13.83 15.03
CA SER A 36 -18.49 14.29 14.74
C SER A 36 -18.55 15.79 14.44
N THR A 37 -17.70 16.58 15.09
CA THR A 37 -17.72 18.05 14.96
C THR A 37 -16.92 18.58 13.77
N GLY A 38 -15.96 17.81 13.25
CA GLY A 38 -15.07 18.23 12.18
C GLY A 38 -14.05 19.30 12.58
N GLN A 39 -13.99 19.69 13.86
CA GLN A 39 -13.08 20.73 14.35
C GLN A 39 -11.60 20.39 14.09
N TYR A 40 -10.72 21.40 14.14
CA TYR A 40 -9.26 21.22 14.00
C TYR A 40 -8.78 20.55 12.69
N SER A 41 -9.56 20.59 11.61
CA SER A 41 -9.21 19.97 10.32
C SER A 41 -7.82 20.39 9.81
N VAL A 42 -7.50 21.69 9.87
CA VAL A 42 -6.19 22.23 9.49
C VAL A 42 -5.07 21.63 10.34
N VAL A 43 -5.26 21.55 11.66
CA VAL A 43 -4.26 20.99 12.58
C VAL A 43 -4.02 19.51 12.27
N ARG A 44 -5.08 18.73 12.00
CA ARG A 44 -4.96 17.33 11.59
C ARG A 44 -4.12 17.18 10.32
N HIS A 45 -4.36 17.99 9.30
CA HIS A 45 -3.57 17.94 8.07
C HIS A 45 -2.10 18.32 8.28
N VAL A 46 -1.82 19.35 9.08
CA VAL A 46 -0.43 19.73 9.42
C VAL A 46 0.28 18.59 10.14
N LEU A 47 -0.37 17.96 11.12
CA LEU A 47 0.18 16.81 11.83
C LEU A 47 0.38 15.59 10.91
N GLN A 48 -0.56 15.34 10.00
CA GLN A 48 -0.44 14.28 9.01
C GLN A 48 0.76 14.49 8.08
N VAL A 49 0.89 15.68 7.50
CA VAL A 49 2.02 16.05 6.62
C VAL A 49 3.35 15.96 7.37
N ALA A 50 3.41 16.47 8.60
CA ALA A 50 4.62 16.42 9.42
C ALA A 50 5.02 14.96 9.71
N TYR A 51 4.05 14.14 10.13
CA TYR A 51 4.27 12.73 10.42
C TYR A 51 4.72 11.95 9.18
N VAL A 52 4.01 12.08 8.06
CA VAL A 52 4.35 11.39 6.80
C VAL A 52 5.74 11.82 6.31
N SER A 53 6.09 13.10 6.38
CA SER A 53 7.41 13.58 5.97
C SER A 53 8.53 12.94 6.79
N VAL A 54 8.38 12.88 8.12
CA VAL A 54 9.38 12.27 9.01
C VAL A 54 9.43 10.76 8.82
N LEU A 55 8.29 10.10 8.62
CA LEU A 55 8.22 8.66 8.32
C LEU A 55 8.94 8.33 7.01
N LEU A 56 8.68 9.08 5.94
CA LEU A 56 9.36 8.91 4.65
C LEU A 56 10.86 9.14 4.79
N TRP A 57 11.29 10.15 5.55
CA TRP A 57 12.71 10.37 5.85
C TRP A 57 13.34 9.19 6.58
N TYR A 58 12.67 8.68 7.61
CA TYR A 58 13.10 7.49 8.36
C TYR A 58 13.24 6.26 7.45
N LEU A 59 12.23 5.95 6.62
CA LEU A 59 12.22 4.78 5.74
C LEU A 59 13.30 4.87 4.64
N CYS A 60 13.50 6.06 4.08
CA CYS A 60 14.57 6.31 3.12
C CYS A 60 15.95 6.10 3.73
N ARG A 61 16.15 6.40 5.03
CA ARG A 61 17.46 6.26 5.70
C ARG A 61 17.73 4.87 6.29
N THR A 62 16.70 4.08 6.58
CA THR A 62 16.84 2.80 7.29
C THR A 62 16.53 1.55 6.48
N GLY A 63 15.94 1.70 5.28
CA GLY A 63 15.72 0.59 4.36
C GLY A 63 16.98 0.15 3.60
N PRO A 64 16.98 -1.04 2.96
CA PRO A 64 18.04 -1.49 2.06
C PRO A 64 18.30 -0.49 0.94
N SER A 65 19.50 -0.42 0.39
CA SER A 65 19.81 0.54 -0.67
C SER A 65 19.08 0.21 -1.98
N ILE A 66 18.25 1.14 -2.49
CA ILE A 66 17.64 1.00 -3.84
C ILE A 66 18.70 1.11 -4.95
N ARG A 67 19.88 1.69 -4.64
CA ARG A 67 20.97 1.82 -5.61
C ARG A 67 21.62 0.49 -5.95
N GLU A 68 21.44 -0.52 -5.10
CA GLU A 68 22.01 -1.86 -5.25
C GLU A 68 21.05 -2.84 -5.93
N LEU A 69 19.90 -2.35 -6.42
CA LEU A 69 18.95 -3.20 -7.12
C LEU A 69 19.51 -3.69 -8.46
N PRO A 70 19.21 -4.95 -8.84
CA PRO A 70 19.76 -5.56 -10.04
C PRO A 70 19.43 -4.75 -11.30
N ASP A 71 20.33 -4.83 -12.27
CA ASP A 71 20.04 -4.38 -13.62
C ASP A 71 19.01 -5.32 -14.27
N ILE A 72 18.03 -4.71 -14.93
CA ILE A 72 16.94 -5.42 -15.58
C ILE A 72 17.00 -5.09 -17.07
N ARG A 73 17.15 -6.13 -17.90
CA ARG A 73 17.07 -5.99 -19.35
C ARG A 73 15.63 -5.71 -19.77
N PRO A 74 15.39 -4.93 -20.85
CA PRO A 74 14.04 -4.74 -21.37
C PRO A 74 13.37 -6.09 -21.61
N LEU A 75 12.14 -6.28 -21.11
CA LEU A 75 11.36 -7.47 -21.44
C LEU A 75 10.57 -7.27 -22.73
N LEU A 76 10.13 -6.04 -22.97
CA LEU A 76 9.41 -5.62 -24.17
C LEU A 76 10.37 -4.87 -25.09
N PHE A 77 10.20 -5.05 -26.40
CA PHE A 77 10.92 -4.30 -27.44
C PHE A 77 12.45 -4.32 -27.32
N GLN A 78 13.04 -5.46 -26.97
CA GLN A 78 14.50 -5.61 -26.77
C GLN A 78 15.35 -5.15 -27.96
N HIS A 79 14.86 -5.34 -29.17
CA HIS A 79 15.58 -5.04 -30.41
C HIS A 79 15.45 -3.58 -30.85
N TRP A 80 14.62 -2.78 -30.19
CA TRP A 80 14.32 -1.41 -30.61
C TRP A 80 15.15 -0.42 -29.80
N ARG A 81 15.83 0.51 -30.49
CA ARG A 81 16.69 1.55 -29.87
C ARG A 81 15.96 2.34 -28.77
N TYR A 82 14.68 2.64 -28.99
CA TYR A 82 13.81 3.36 -28.06
C TYR A 82 12.84 2.45 -27.29
N GLY A 83 13.00 1.12 -27.41
CA GLY A 83 12.17 0.13 -26.73
C GLY A 83 12.00 0.38 -25.23
N PRO A 84 13.06 0.75 -24.48
CA PRO A 84 12.96 1.07 -23.06
C PRO A 84 12.06 2.27 -22.73
N LEU A 85 11.84 3.21 -23.65
CA LEU A 85 11.00 4.40 -23.40
C LEU A 85 9.51 4.12 -23.57
N ILE A 86 9.14 3.08 -24.33
CA ILE A 86 7.73 2.74 -24.60
C ILE A 86 6.96 2.46 -23.28
N PRO A 87 7.48 1.64 -22.34
CA PRO A 87 6.83 1.46 -21.03
C PRO A 87 6.68 2.75 -20.22
N VAL A 88 7.64 3.67 -20.31
CA VAL A 88 7.57 4.97 -19.63
C VAL A 88 6.40 5.78 -20.17
N LEU A 89 6.29 5.90 -21.50
CA LEU A 89 5.18 6.59 -22.15
C LEU A 89 3.84 5.93 -21.83
N GLY A 90 3.78 4.60 -21.79
CA GLY A 90 2.59 3.86 -21.39
C GLY A 90 2.14 4.18 -19.95
N ILE A 91 3.08 4.21 -19.00
CA ILE A 91 2.77 4.56 -17.59
C ILE A 91 2.32 6.02 -17.48
N VAL A 92 2.97 6.95 -18.18
CA VAL A 92 2.56 8.36 -18.21
C VAL A 92 1.16 8.50 -18.80
N LEU A 93 0.86 7.82 -19.90
CA LEU A 93 -0.47 7.82 -20.51
C LEU A 93 -1.52 7.26 -19.55
N LEU A 94 -1.23 6.14 -18.87
CA LEU A 94 -2.14 5.57 -17.87
C LEU A 94 -2.37 6.52 -16.69
N LEU A 95 -1.34 7.27 -16.28
CA LEU A 95 -1.49 8.26 -15.22
C LEU A 95 -2.42 9.39 -15.67
N VAL A 96 -2.20 9.92 -16.88
CA VAL A 96 -3.06 10.95 -17.48
C VAL A 96 -4.50 10.43 -17.61
N LEU A 97 -4.71 9.22 -18.11
CA LEU A 97 -6.04 8.62 -18.19
C LEU A 97 -6.68 8.45 -16.81
N THR A 98 -5.93 8.04 -15.80
CA THR A 98 -6.45 7.91 -14.41
C THR A 98 -6.89 9.26 -13.84
N VAL A 99 -6.15 10.33 -14.15
CA VAL A 99 -6.47 11.69 -13.70
C VAL A 99 -7.68 12.27 -14.43
N PHE A 100 -7.74 12.12 -15.76
CA PHE A 100 -8.68 12.87 -16.60
C PHE A 100 -9.88 12.05 -17.10
N SER A 101 -9.89 10.72 -16.98
CA SER A 101 -10.98 9.87 -17.50
C SER A 101 -11.72 9.12 -16.41
N ASP A 102 -13.04 9.04 -16.55
CA ASP A 102 -13.95 8.28 -15.68
C ASP A 102 -13.62 6.78 -15.69
N TYR A 103 -13.08 6.31 -16.81
CA TYR A 103 -12.71 4.92 -17.02
C TYR A 103 -11.24 4.65 -16.69
N GLY A 104 -10.45 5.65 -16.32
CA GLY A 104 -8.99 5.51 -16.18
C GLY A 104 -8.58 4.43 -15.17
N VAL A 105 -9.20 4.43 -13.98
CA VAL A 105 -8.97 3.40 -12.95
C VAL A 105 -9.43 2.02 -13.44
N SER A 106 -10.62 1.94 -14.07
CA SER A 106 -11.15 0.68 -14.60
C SER A 106 -10.25 0.08 -15.70
N ILE A 107 -9.72 0.92 -16.59
CA ILE A 107 -8.75 0.54 -17.63
C ILE A 107 -7.46 0.04 -16.97
N LEU A 108 -6.94 0.73 -15.96
CA LEU A 108 -5.76 0.29 -15.21
C LEU A 108 -5.99 -1.08 -14.58
N MET A 109 -7.13 -1.30 -13.92
CA MET A 109 -7.47 -2.58 -13.29
C MET A 109 -7.55 -3.71 -14.32
N LEU A 110 -8.16 -3.47 -15.47
CA LEU A 110 -8.19 -4.44 -16.58
C LEU A 110 -6.78 -4.78 -17.08
N LEU A 111 -5.93 -3.76 -17.25
CA LEU A 111 -4.54 -3.96 -17.66
C LEU A 111 -3.72 -4.72 -16.61
N LEU A 112 -3.98 -4.52 -15.32
CA LEU A 112 -3.35 -5.30 -14.24
C LEU A 112 -3.78 -6.78 -14.29
N ILE A 113 -5.03 -7.08 -14.61
CA ILE A 113 -5.51 -8.45 -14.83
C ILE A 113 -4.79 -9.08 -16.03
N ILE A 114 -4.72 -8.37 -17.16
CA ILE A 114 -4.02 -8.85 -18.37
C ILE A 114 -2.53 -9.07 -18.07
N ALA A 115 -1.87 -8.11 -17.41
CA ALA A 115 -0.47 -8.21 -17.02
C ALA A 115 -0.23 -9.38 -16.06
N THR A 116 -1.15 -9.64 -15.15
CA THR A 116 -1.12 -10.80 -14.25
C THR A 116 -1.13 -12.10 -15.06
N GLY A 117 -2.08 -12.26 -15.98
CA GLY A 117 -2.14 -13.42 -16.87
C GLY A 117 -0.84 -13.61 -17.66
N TRP A 118 -0.32 -12.53 -18.25
CA TRP A 118 0.95 -12.53 -18.96
C TRP A 118 2.13 -12.99 -18.09
N VAL A 119 2.29 -12.39 -16.90
CA VAL A 119 3.33 -12.71 -15.92
C VAL A 119 3.28 -14.20 -15.53
N LEU A 120 2.08 -14.71 -15.25
CA LEU A 120 1.88 -16.12 -14.88
C LEU A 120 2.22 -17.06 -16.04
N VAL A 121 1.81 -16.74 -17.28
CA VAL A 121 2.11 -17.57 -18.46
C VAL A 121 3.60 -17.60 -18.78
N VAL A 122 4.25 -16.44 -18.81
CA VAL A 122 5.67 -16.29 -19.16
C VAL A 122 6.56 -16.97 -18.12
N TRP A 123 6.21 -16.89 -16.84
CA TRP A 123 7.00 -17.47 -15.75
C TRP A 123 6.37 -18.69 -15.09
N ARG A 124 5.45 -19.39 -15.77
CA ARG A 124 4.72 -20.56 -15.25
C ARG A 124 5.60 -21.62 -14.61
N ARG A 125 6.80 -21.85 -15.17
CA ARG A 125 7.78 -22.85 -14.67
C ARG A 125 8.41 -22.48 -13.32
N GLN A 126 8.26 -21.23 -12.88
CA GLN A 126 8.76 -20.76 -11.59
C GLN A 126 7.69 -20.72 -10.50
N ILE A 127 6.43 -21.04 -10.85
CA ILE A 127 5.33 -21.09 -9.88
C ILE A 127 5.49 -22.37 -9.06
N GLN A 128 5.66 -22.20 -7.75
CA GLN A 128 5.76 -23.31 -6.81
C GLN A 128 4.43 -23.50 -6.09
N LEU A 129 4.05 -24.74 -5.78
CA LEU A 129 2.82 -25.07 -5.05
C LEU A 129 2.68 -24.24 -3.76
N ARG A 130 3.78 -24.02 -3.04
CA ARG A 130 3.80 -23.18 -1.83
C ARG A 130 3.22 -21.77 -2.06
N MET A 131 3.52 -21.13 -3.19
CA MET A 131 2.99 -19.79 -3.49
C MET A 131 1.52 -19.82 -3.80
N VAL A 132 1.06 -20.89 -4.46
CA VAL A 132 -0.37 -21.10 -4.73
C VAL A 132 -1.11 -21.24 -3.40
N VAL A 133 -0.62 -22.09 -2.49
CA VAL A 133 -1.20 -22.28 -1.16
C VAL A 133 -1.22 -20.98 -0.35
N ILE A 134 -0.10 -20.23 -0.31
CA ILE A 134 -0.06 -18.94 0.40
C ILE A 134 -1.02 -17.93 -0.25
N GLY A 135 -1.06 -17.85 -1.59
CA GLY A 135 -1.96 -16.96 -2.33
C GLY A 135 -3.44 -17.24 -2.02
N PHE A 136 -3.83 -18.51 -1.92
CA PHE A 136 -5.17 -18.88 -1.48
C PHE A 136 -5.40 -18.60 0.00
N ALA A 137 -4.42 -18.85 0.87
CA ALA A 137 -4.54 -18.56 2.30
C ALA A 137 -4.78 -17.06 2.56
N VAL A 138 -4.04 -16.17 1.90
CA VAL A 138 -4.26 -14.72 2.04
C VAL A 138 -5.63 -14.29 1.49
N ALA A 139 -6.11 -14.91 0.40
CA ALA A 139 -7.44 -14.64 -0.14
C ALA A 139 -8.55 -15.11 0.80
N ILE A 140 -8.39 -16.26 1.45
CA ILE A 140 -9.34 -16.76 2.46
C ILE A 140 -9.40 -15.80 3.66
N ILE A 141 -8.24 -15.34 4.16
CA ILE A 141 -8.20 -14.36 5.26
C ILE A 141 -8.90 -13.06 4.86
N ALA A 142 -8.63 -12.55 3.65
CA ALA A 142 -9.30 -11.36 3.13
C ALA A 142 -10.82 -11.56 2.99
N PHE A 143 -11.26 -12.72 2.48
CA PHE A 143 -12.68 -13.07 2.35
C PHE A 143 -13.38 -13.10 3.72
N LEU A 144 -12.81 -13.79 4.70
CA LEU A 144 -13.38 -13.87 6.05
C LEU A 144 -13.41 -12.49 6.71
N GLY A 145 -12.36 -11.69 6.53
CA GLY A 145 -12.30 -10.30 7.01
C GLY A 145 -13.38 -9.42 6.38
N GLY A 146 -13.65 -9.59 5.09
CA GLY A 146 -14.56 -8.75 4.32
C GLY A 146 -16.00 -9.25 4.26
N LEU A 147 -16.30 -10.44 4.79
CA LEU A 147 -17.66 -10.99 4.80
C LEU A 147 -18.68 -10.00 5.40
N PRO A 148 -18.40 -9.30 6.53
CA PRO A 148 -19.34 -8.32 7.05
C PRO A 148 -19.52 -7.10 6.14
N PHE A 149 -18.54 -6.71 5.31
CA PHE A 149 -18.74 -5.64 4.32
C PHE A 149 -19.75 -6.06 3.25
N TRP A 150 -19.67 -7.30 2.80
CA TRP A 150 -20.62 -7.83 1.82
C TRP A 150 -22.02 -7.98 2.42
N THR A 151 -22.16 -8.60 3.59
CA THR A 151 -23.48 -8.86 4.19
C THR A 151 -24.25 -7.60 4.62
N ASN A 152 -23.55 -6.46 4.74
CA ASN A 152 -24.13 -5.18 5.14
C ASN A 152 -24.08 -4.14 4.01
N ASP A 153 -23.96 -4.57 2.75
CA ASP A 153 -23.97 -3.73 1.54
C ASP A 153 -22.95 -2.57 1.53
N PHE A 154 -21.88 -2.68 2.32
CA PHE A 154 -20.79 -1.71 2.35
C PHE A 154 -19.96 -1.75 1.07
N ILE A 155 -19.91 -2.93 0.42
CA ILE A 155 -19.33 -3.14 -0.90
C ILE A 155 -20.27 -3.99 -1.73
N SER A 156 -20.42 -3.67 -3.03
CA SER A 156 -21.25 -4.49 -3.91
C SER A 156 -20.71 -5.92 -4.03
N ALA A 157 -21.60 -6.91 -4.11
CA ALA A 157 -21.23 -8.32 -4.24
C ALA A 157 -20.30 -8.56 -5.44
N ASP A 158 -20.57 -7.91 -6.57
CA ASP A 158 -19.75 -8.00 -7.78
C ASP A 158 -18.33 -7.48 -7.54
N THR A 159 -18.18 -6.31 -6.91
CA THR A 159 -16.86 -5.75 -6.59
C THR A 159 -16.11 -6.63 -5.59
N PHE A 160 -16.80 -7.10 -4.55
CA PHE A 160 -16.23 -7.99 -3.53
C PHE A 160 -15.67 -9.28 -4.14
N LEU A 161 -16.48 -9.98 -4.93
CA LEU A 161 -16.09 -11.24 -5.56
C LEU A 161 -14.98 -11.05 -6.58
N ARG A 162 -15.06 -10.01 -7.43
CA ARG A 162 -13.99 -9.71 -8.41
C ARG A 162 -12.67 -9.45 -7.73
N LEU A 163 -12.64 -8.60 -6.70
CA LEU A 163 -11.41 -8.27 -6.00
C LEU A 163 -10.76 -9.51 -5.38
N LEU A 164 -11.55 -10.36 -4.72
CA LEU A 164 -11.05 -11.58 -4.08
C LEU A 164 -10.60 -12.64 -5.07
N LEU A 165 -11.35 -12.84 -6.16
CA LEU A 165 -11.01 -13.82 -7.20
C LEU A 165 -9.60 -13.59 -7.76
N PHE A 166 -9.20 -12.32 -7.88
CA PHE A 166 -7.88 -11.96 -8.40
C PHE A 166 -6.78 -11.90 -7.34
N VAL A 167 -7.08 -11.98 -6.04
CA VAL A 167 -6.03 -11.96 -4.99
C VAL A 167 -5.00 -13.08 -5.21
N PRO A 168 -5.36 -14.38 -5.33
CA PRO A 168 -4.36 -15.43 -5.52
C PRO A 168 -3.47 -15.25 -6.77
N PRO A 169 -4.00 -15.07 -8.00
CA PRO A 169 -3.14 -14.92 -9.18
C PRO A 169 -2.28 -13.65 -9.12
N MET A 170 -2.81 -12.54 -8.61
CA MET A 170 -2.04 -11.29 -8.49
C MET A 170 -0.96 -11.37 -7.43
N PHE A 171 -1.21 -12.07 -6.32
CA PHE A 171 -0.20 -12.35 -5.30
C PHE A 171 0.97 -13.13 -5.88
N ILE A 172 0.69 -14.21 -6.64
CA ILE A 172 1.72 -15.04 -7.29
C ILE A 172 2.49 -14.21 -8.33
N ALA A 173 1.79 -13.42 -9.15
CA ALA A 173 2.40 -12.55 -10.15
C ALA A 173 3.31 -11.50 -9.52
N GLY A 174 2.82 -10.77 -8.51
CA GLY A 174 3.60 -9.78 -7.78
C GLY A 174 4.81 -10.39 -7.08
N TRP A 175 4.69 -11.59 -6.51
CA TRP A 175 5.84 -12.32 -5.98
C TRP A 175 6.90 -12.63 -7.07
N LEU A 176 6.48 -13.13 -8.24
CA LEU A 176 7.40 -13.39 -9.36
C LEU A 176 8.12 -12.10 -9.79
N LEU A 177 7.42 -10.96 -9.80
CA LEU A 177 7.98 -9.65 -10.11
C LEU A 177 9.00 -9.22 -9.05
N ILE A 178 8.70 -9.37 -7.75
CA ILE A 178 9.67 -9.08 -6.68
C ILE A 178 10.92 -9.94 -6.83
N LYS A 179 10.77 -11.25 -7.08
CA LYS A 179 11.90 -12.16 -7.25
C LYS A 179 12.85 -11.71 -8.38
N ARG A 180 12.30 -11.12 -9.43
CA ARG A 180 13.07 -10.62 -10.59
C ARG A 180 13.68 -9.25 -10.35
N THR A 181 12.97 -8.38 -9.64
CA THR A 181 13.35 -6.98 -9.48
C THR A 181 14.22 -6.73 -8.24
N GLY A 182 14.12 -7.59 -7.23
CA GLY A 182 14.73 -7.37 -5.92
C GLY A 182 14.17 -6.17 -5.15
N LEU A 183 13.08 -5.53 -5.63
CA LEU A 183 12.62 -4.23 -5.13
C LEU A 183 12.15 -4.29 -3.67
N SER A 184 11.59 -5.42 -3.24
CA SER A 184 11.00 -5.60 -1.91
C SER A 184 11.22 -7.04 -1.40
N GLY A 185 10.78 -7.32 -0.18
CA GLY A 185 10.74 -8.65 0.44
C GLY A 185 9.34 -9.24 0.55
N LEU A 186 9.28 -10.55 0.77
CA LEU A 186 8.07 -11.30 1.13
C LEU A 186 8.46 -12.44 2.08
N GLN A 187 8.33 -12.22 3.38
CA GLN A 187 8.83 -13.13 4.43
C GLN A 187 8.05 -14.44 4.47
N LEU A 188 6.73 -14.39 4.24
CA LEU A 188 5.83 -15.56 4.21
C LEU A 188 6.31 -16.62 3.21
N ARG A 189 6.84 -16.18 2.06
CA ARG A 189 7.33 -17.08 1.02
C ARG A 189 8.58 -17.86 1.44
N VAL A 190 9.47 -17.23 2.20
CA VAL A 190 10.71 -17.89 2.67
C VAL A 190 10.42 -18.81 3.86
N GLY A 191 9.22 -18.76 4.43
CA GLY A 191 8.84 -19.52 5.62
C GLY A 191 9.31 -18.89 6.91
N GLN A 192 9.71 -17.62 6.87
CA GLN A 192 10.13 -16.88 8.05
C GLN A 192 8.89 -16.27 8.72
N TYR A 193 7.95 -17.11 9.17
CA TYR A 193 6.65 -16.68 9.70
C TYR A 193 6.77 -15.75 10.91
N GLY A 194 7.74 -15.98 11.79
CA GLY A 194 8.03 -15.08 12.91
C GLY A 194 8.45 -13.68 12.44
N LYS A 195 9.25 -13.59 11.37
CA LYS A 195 9.61 -12.30 10.77
C LYS A 195 8.45 -11.67 10.01
N ALA A 196 7.63 -12.47 9.33
CA ALA A 196 6.41 -11.98 8.69
C ALA A 196 5.47 -11.32 9.70
N LEU A 197 5.24 -11.98 10.84
CA LEU A 197 4.45 -11.42 11.93
C LEU A 197 5.11 -10.16 12.52
N GLN A 198 6.41 -10.20 12.78
CA GLN A 198 7.16 -9.05 13.26
C GLN A 198 7.05 -7.86 12.30
N SER A 199 7.21 -8.09 10.99
CA SER A 199 7.04 -7.10 9.93
C SER A 199 5.64 -6.48 9.93
N PHE A 200 4.61 -7.33 10.00
CA PHE A 200 3.22 -6.90 10.13
C PHE A 200 3.01 -6.02 11.38
N LEU A 201 3.47 -6.47 12.56
CA LEU A 201 3.32 -5.72 13.81
C LEU A 201 4.07 -4.38 13.79
N TRP A 202 5.24 -4.31 13.15
CA TRP A 202 5.95 -3.04 12.95
C TRP A 202 5.20 -2.11 11.99
N GLY A 203 4.62 -2.66 10.92
CA GLY A 203 3.72 -1.92 10.04
C GLY A 203 2.56 -1.31 10.82
N CYS A 204 1.91 -2.11 11.65
CA CYS A 204 0.84 -1.68 12.54
C CYS A 204 1.30 -0.54 13.46
N LEU A 205 2.38 -0.74 14.24
CA LEU A 205 2.90 0.25 15.19
C LEU A 205 3.25 1.58 14.50
N LEU A 206 3.92 1.53 13.35
CA LEU A 206 4.29 2.72 12.59
C LEU A 206 3.09 3.47 12.01
N PHE A 207 1.91 2.87 11.89
CA PHE A 207 0.76 3.52 11.26
C PHE A 207 -0.38 3.87 12.23
N ILE A 208 -0.18 3.65 13.54
CA ILE A 208 -1.10 4.13 14.58
C ILE A 208 -1.45 5.62 14.42
N PRO A 209 -0.48 6.56 14.27
CA PRO A 209 -0.80 7.98 14.11
C PRO A 209 -1.72 8.25 12.90
N LEU A 210 -1.48 7.55 11.79
CA LEU A 210 -2.29 7.70 10.58
C LEU A 210 -3.68 7.08 10.73
N GLY A 211 -3.82 5.95 11.42
CA GLY A 211 -5.13 5.39 11.74
C GLY A 211 -5.96 6.29 12.67
N LEU A 212 -5.32 6.92 13.65
CA LEU A 212 -5.99 7.92 14.51
C LEU A 212 -6.43 9.16 13.72
N ILE A 213 -5.58 9.68 12.82
CA ILE A 213 -5.95 10.78 11.91
C ILE A 213 -7.12 10.37 11.01
N ASN A 214 -7.10 9.15 10.47
CA ASN A 214 -8.19 8.63 9.64
C ASN A 214 -9.52 8.58 10.40
N ALA A 215 -9.49 8.06 11.63
CA ALA A 215 -10.66 8.01 12.50
C ALA A 215 -11.16 9.42 12.88
N ALA A 216 -10.25 10.34 13.21
CA ALA A 216 -10.57 11.74 13.52
C ALA A 216 -11.11 12.51 12.31
N SER A 217 -10.87 12.01 11.10
CA SER A 217 -11.38 12.57 9.84
C SER A 217 -12.76 12.01 9.45
N GLY A 218 -13.39 11.22 10.33
CA GLY A 218 -14.73 10.68 10.14
C GLY A 218 -14.80 9.29 9.48
N SER A 219 -13.66 8.69 9.12
CA SER A 219 -13.64 7.34 8.52
C SER A 219 -14.11 6.25 9.51
N PRO A 220 -14.79 5.17 9.09
CA PRO A 220 -15.30 4.91 7.73
C PRO A 220 -16.64 5.61 7.42
N GLY A 221 -17.13 6.45 8.34
CA GLY A 221 -18.44 7.12 8.32
C GLY A 221 -19.07 7.02 9.71
N THR A 222 -19.93 7.95 10.09
CA THR A 222 -20.61 7.93 11.41
C THR A 222 -21.92 7.15 11.41
N ASN A 223 -22.45 6.79 10.24
CA ASN A 223 -23.75 6.14 10.09
C ASN A 223 -23.67 4.60 10.05
N ILE A 224 -22.63 4.01 10.64
CA ILE A 224 -22.43 2.56 10.64
C ILE A 224 -23.05 1.95 11.90
N THR A 225 -24.10 1.14 11.72
CA THR A 225 -24.87 0.55 12.84
C THR A 225 -24.64 -0.95 13.05
N TRP A 226 -23.95 -1.62 12.11
CA TRP A 226 -23.82 -3.07 12.10
C TRP A 226 -22.55 -3.60 12.80
N VAL A 227 -21.62 -2.71 13.18
CA VAL A 227 -20.38 -3.08 13.89
C VAL A 227 -20.67 -3.16 15.38
N THR A 228 -21.18 -4.32 15.81
CA THR A 228 -21.71 -4.53 17.18
C THR A 228 -20.90 -5.51 18.03
N ARG A 229 -19.84 -6.10 17.46
CA ARG A 229 -19.05 -7.15 18.11
C ARG A 229 -17.57 -6.76 18.16
N TRP A 230 -16.92 -7.04 19.29
CA TRP A 230 -15.51 -6.71 19.53
C TRP A 230 -14.52 -7.27 18.50
N TRP A 231 -14.86 -8.40 17.86
CA TRP A 231 -14.01 -9.01 16.85
C TRP A 231 -14.11 -8.32 15.48
N MET A 232 -15.20 -7.58 15.19
CA MET A 232 -15.41 -6.98 13.88
C MET A 232 -14.33 -5.94 13.54
N PRO A 233 -13.97 -4.98 14.41
CA PRO A 233 -12.88 -4.05 14.14
C PRO A 233 -11.52 -4.72 13.89
N LEU A 234 -11.30 -5.92 14.43
CA LEU A 234 -10.09 -6.71 14.23
C LEU A 234 -10.12 -7.53 12.93
N SER A 235 -11.31 -7.90 12.46
CA SER A 235 -11.50 -8.75 11.29
C SER A 235 -11.61 -7.95 10.00
N LEU A 236 -12.43 -6.89 10.00
CA LEU A 236 -12.74 -6.05 8.84
C LEU A 236 -11.51 -5.54 8.07
N PRO A 237 -10.45 -5.04 8.73
CA PRO A 237 -9.31 -4.44 8.04
C PRO A 237 -8.49 -5.45 7.22
N TRP A 238 -8.65 -6.76 7.44
CA TRP A 238 -7.96 -7.78 6.65
C TRP A 238 -8.36 -7.76 5.18
N PHE A 239 -9.60 -7.40 4.87
CA PHE A 239 -10.07 -7.35 3.49
C PHE A 239 -9.28 -6.32 2.67
N SER A 240 -9.41 -5.03 3.02
CA SER A 240 -8.71 -3.96 2.31
C SER A 240 -7.20 -4.06 2.49
N GLY A 241 -6.72 -4.37 3.70
CA GLY A 241 -5.30 -4.51 3.99
C GLY A 241 -4.59 -5.60 3.17
N ILE A 242 -5.28 -6.68 2.79
CA ILE A 242 -4.70 -7.71 1.91
C ILE A 242 -4.99 -7.38 0.44
N VAL A 243 -6.26 -7.17 0.08
CA VAL A 243 -6.67 -6.98 -1.31
C VAL A 243 -5.93 -5.79 -1.91
N GLU A 244 -6.01 -4.62 -1.29
CA GLU A 244 -5.45 -3.39 -1.88
C GLU A 244 -3.91 -3.44 -1.90
N GLU A 245 -3.28 -4.07 -0.90
CA GLU A 245 -1.83 -4.23 -0.89
C GLU A 245 -1.33 -5.26 -1.91
N VAL A 246 -2.12 -6.30 -2.24
CA VAL A 246 -1.81 -7.21 -3.36
C VAL A 246 -1.88 -6.47 -4.69
N TRP A 247 -2.95 -5.71 -4.91
CA TRP A 247 -3.17 -5.01 -6.17
C TRP A 247 -2.20 -3.84 -6.38
N PHE A 248 -2.15 -2.90 -5.43
CA PHE A 248 -1.47 -1.63 -5.62
C PHE A 248 0.01 -1.67 -5.24
N ARG A 249 0.42 -2.49 -4.27
CA ARG A 249 1.82 -2.53 -3.82
C ARG A 249 2.54 -3.72 -4.41
N LEU A 250 2.11 -4.93 -4.07
CA LEU A 250 2.77 -6.16 -4.50
C LEU A 250 2.83 -6.29 -6.03
N LEU A 251 1.69 -6.12 -6.72
CA LEU A 251 1.64 -6.22 -8.18
C LEU A 251 2.07 -4.90 -8.84
N LEU A 252 1.32 -3.81 -8.63
CA LEU A 252 1.48 -2.59 -9.42
C LEU A 252 2.85 -1.92 -9.24
N VAL A 253 3.34 -1.71 -8.01
CA VAL A 253 4.67 -1.10 -7.80
C VAL A 253 5.76 -1.98 -8.43
N SER A 254 5.71 -3.30 -8.22
CA SER A 254 6.70 -4.23 -8.77
C SER A 254 6.68 -4.26 -10.30
N LEU A 255 5.50 -4.22 -10.91
CA LEU A 255 5.31 -4.22 -12.36
C LEU A 255 5.82 -2.91 -12.98
N CYS A 256 5.42 -1.76 -12.43
CA CYS A 256 5.90 -0.46 -12.89
C CYS A 256 7.42 -0.36 -12.76
N TYR A 257 8.00 -0.79 -11.64
CA TYR A 257 9.44 -0.78 -11.47
C TYR A 257 10.15 -1.65 -12.51
N LEU A 258 9.67 -2.89 -12.73
CA LEU A 258 10.21 -3.78 -13.76
C LEU A 258 10.18 -3.14 -15.16
N MET A 259 9.10 -2.43 -15.48
CA MET A 259 8.89 -1.75 -16.76
C MET A 259 9.75 -0.49 -16.93
N LEU A 260 9.95 0.28 -15.86
CA LEU A 260 10.70 1.54 -15.88
C LEU A 260 12.21 1.32 -15.75
N ARG A 261 12.65 0.27 -15.04
CA ARG A 261 14.06 0.01 -14.74
C ARG A 261 14.98 0.01 -15.99
N PRO A 262 14.58 -0.54 -17.15
CA PRO A 262 15.39 -0.49 -18.36
C PRO A 262 15.57 0.91 -18.97
N ALA A 263 14.66 1.86 -18.71
CA ALA A 263 14.81 3.26 -19.14
C ALA A 263 15.74 4.03 -18.19
N PHE A 264 15.72 3.69 -16.91
CA PHE A 264 16.53 4.33 -15.86
C PHE A 264 17.69 3.45 -15.42
N GLN A 265 18.45 2.87 -16.37
CA GLN A 265 19.56 1.95 -16.07
C GLN A 265 20.58 2.51 -15.08
N LYS A 266 20.95 3.79 -15.24
CA LYS A 266 21.92 4.46 -14.37
C LYS A 266 21.32 5.01 -13.08
N GLN A 267 19.99 5.01 -12.96
CA GLN A 267 19.27 5.69 -11.88
C GLN A 267 18.08 4.85 -11.37
N PRO A 268 18.34 3.66 -10.78
CA PRO A 268 17.28 2.77 -10.27
C PRO A 268 16.34 3.47 -9.27
N VAL A 269 16.85 4.45 -8.54
CA VAL A 269 16.07 5.28 -7.61
C VAL A 269 14.94 6.01 -8.33
N LEU A 270 15.16 6.56 -9.52
CA LEU A 270 14.08 7.26 -10.25
C LEU A 270 12.99 6.28 -10.71
N ALA A 271 13.36 5.08 -11.18
CA ALA A 271 12.38 4.06 -11.53
C ALA A 271 11.54 3.64 -10.33
N ALA A 272 12.17 3.43 -9.17
CA ALA A 272 11.46 3.06 -7.94
C ALA A 272 10.54 4.19 -7.46
N LEU A 273 11.00 5.44 -7.46
CA LEU A 273 10.20 6.61 -7.09
C LEU A 273 8.99 6.77 -8.02
N ALA A 274 9.18 6.66 -9.33
CA ALA A 274 8.09 6.75 -10.29
C ALA A 274 7.06 5.64 -10.10
N ALA A 275 7.49 4.39 -9.87
CA ALA A 275 6.58 3.27 -9.60
C ALA A 275 5.77 3.47 -8.30
N VAL A 276 6.43 3.92 -7.23
CA VAL A 276 5.81 4.23 -5.95
C VAL A 276 4.81 5.37 -6.06
N LEU A 277 5.17 6.47 -6.73
CA LEU A 277 4.28 7.61 -6.95
C LEU A 277 3.09 7.22 -7.81
N PHE A 278 3.30 6.47 -8.90
CA PHE A 278 2.21 5.99 -9.74
C PHE A 278 1.21 5.15 -8.95
N SER A 279 1.69 4.22 -8.12
CA SER A 279 0.84 3.41 -7.24
C SER A 279 0.08 4.27 -6.22
N ALA A 280 0.75 5.21 -5.56
CA ALA A 280 0.12 6.10 -4.58
C ALA A 280 -0.99 6.96 -5.21
N ILE A 281 -0.72 7.55 -6.38
CA ILE A 281 -1.68 8.43 -7.07
C ILE A 281 -2.89 7.63 -7.55
N THR A 282 -2.66 6.48 -8.20
CA THR A 282 -3.74 5.61 -8.69
C THR A 282 -4.58 5.05 -7.54
N PHE A 283 -3.95 4.72 -6.42
CA PHE A 283 -4.65 4.33 -5.19
C PHE A 283 -5.59 5.43 -4.67
N GLY A 284 -5.10 6.67 -4.56
CA GLY A 284 -5.91 7.80 -4.12
C GLY A 284 -7.08 8.07 -5.07
N LEU A 285 -6.81 8.15 -6.37
CA LEU A 285 -7.83 8.41 -7.40
C LEU A 285 -8.85 7.26 -7.54
N GLY A 286 -8.46 6.03 -7.18
CA GLY A 286 -9.36 4.88 -7.08
C GLY A 286 -10.45 5.05 -6.02
N HIS A 287 -10.22 5.86 -4.99
CA HIS A 287 -11.19 6.21 -3.95
C HIS A 287 -12.02 7.47 -4.29
N GLY A 288 -11.81 8.03 -5.48
CA GLY A 288 -12.50 9.22 -5.98
C GLY A 288 -11.54 10.14 -6.72
N ARG A 289 -11.97 10.68 -7.86
CA ARG A 289 -11.15 11.58 -8.69
C ARG A 289 -11.27 13.03 -8.23
N THR A 290 -10.84 13.30 -7.01
CA THR A 290 -10.79 14.65 -6.45
C THR A 290 -9.37 14.99 -6.03
N LEU A 291 -9.06 16.29 -6.00
CA LEU A 291 -7.77 16.77 -5.48
C LEU A 291 -7.57 16.31 -4.02
N GLU A 292 -8.64 16.32 -3.23
CA GLU A 292 -8.60 15.84 -1.85
C GLU A 292 -8.18 14.37 -1.77
N ARG A 293 -8.77 13.48 -2.57
CA ARG A 293 -8.40 12.05 -2.58
C ARG A 293 -6.99 11.81 -3.09
N PHE A 294 -6.55 12.59 -4.07
CA PHE A 294 -5.14 12.58 -4.51
C PHE A 294 -4.20 12.98 -3.37
N LEU A 295 -4.43 14.12 -2.71
CA LEU A 295 -3.56 14.63 -1.66
C LEU A 295 -3.59 13.75 -0.41
N THR A 296 -4.78 13.42 0.09
CA THR A 296 -4.94 12.69 1.35
C THR A 296 -4.73 11.18 1.14
N THR A 297 -5.64 10.52 0.41
CA THR A 297 -5.63 9.07 0.23
C THR A 297 -4.41 8.63 -0.57
N GLY A 298 -4.04 9.37 -1.61
CA GLY A 298 -2.86 9.08 -2.41
C GLY A 298 -1.54 9.43 -1.71
N LEU A 299 -1.27 10.71 -1.49
CA LEU A 299 0.06 11.15 -1.00
C LEU A 299 0.27 10.97 0.51
N LEU A 300 -0.77 11.08 1.35
CA LEU A 300 -0.60 10.98 2.81
C LEU A 300 -0.88 9.59 3.38
N TYR A 301 -1.54 8.69 2.63
CA TYR A 301 -1.72 7.28 3.02
C TYR A 301 -1.06 6.30 2.04
N GLY A 302 -1.36 6.40 0.74
CA GLY A 302 -0.85 5.47 -0.28
C GLY A 302 0.68 5.53 -0.45
N LEU A 303 1.24 6.73 -0.52
CA LEU A 303 2.69 6.93 -0.68
C LEU A 303 3.52 6.32 0.45
N PRO A 304 3.27 6.60 1.74
CA PRO A 304 4.05 5.97 2.80
C PRO A 304 3.90 4.44 2.82
N MET A 305 2.73 3.88 2.48
CA MET A 305 2.57 2.42 2.36
C MET A 305 3.39 1.84 1.19
N ALA A 306 3.37 2.48 0.03
CA ALA A 306 4.17 2.07 -1.13
C ALA A 306 5.68 2.19 -0.87
N VAL A 307 6.11 3.21 -0.11
CA VAL A 307 7.50 3.34 0.34
C VAL A 307 7.87 2.27 1.37
N VAL A 308 6.99 1.98 2.34
CA VAL A 308 7.20 0.87 3.28
C VAL A 308 7.41 -0.44 2.51
N PHE A 309 6.54 -0.74 1.54
CA PHE A 309 6.70 -1.89 0.67
C PHE A 309 8.08 -1.90 -0.02
N ALA A 310 8.46 -0.82 -0.72
CA ALA A 310 9.73 -0.75 -1.45
C ALA A 310 10.99 -0.70 -0.56
N ARG A 311 10.86 -0.34 0.71
CA ARG A 311 12.00 -0.20 1.66
C ARG A 311 12.06 -1.30 2.70
N ARG A 312 11.02 -2.13 2.82
CA ARG A 312 10.89 -3.22 3.80
C ARG A 312 10.44 -4.48 3.08
N ASP A 313 9.20 -4.88 3.32
CA ASP A 313 8.55 -6.05 2.74
C ASP A 313 7.04 -5.81 2.65
N TRP A 314 6.35 -6.74 2.00
CA TRP A 314 4.90 -6.69 1.83
C TRP A 314 4.13 -6.79 3.14
N GLU A 315 4.62 -7.60 4.10
CA GLU A 315 3.94 -7.78 5.38
C GLU A 315 3.90 -6.49 6.21
N HIS A 316 4.94 -5.65 6.17
CA HIS A 316 4.89 -4.30 6.76
C HIS A 316 3.81 -3.43 6.11
N ALA A 317 3.63 -3.50 4.79
CA ALA A 317 2.64 -2.69 4.08
C ALA A 317 1.21 -3.14 4.42
N VAL A 318 0.98 -4.45 4.53
CA VAL A 318 -0.28 -5.03 5.02
C VAL A 318 -0.58 -4.59 6.45
N GLY A 319 0.41 -4.64 7.36
CA GLY A 319 0.23 -4.17 8.73
C GLY A 319 -0.06 -2.66 8.83
N ALA A 320 0.64 -1.87 8.01
CA ALA A 320 0.41 -0.44 7.89
C ALA A 320 -1.04 -0.13 7.48
N HIS A 321 -1.51 -0.76 6.42
CA HIS A 321 -2.88 -0.58 5.93
C HIS A 321 -3.91 -1.11 6.94
N TYR A 322 -3.69 -2.31 7.46
CA TYR A 322 -4.53 -2.92 8.49
C TYR A 322 -4.78 -1.94 9.64
N MET A 323 -3.72 -1.33 10.19
CA MET A 323 -3.85 -0.39 11.31
C MET A 323 -4.60 0.90 10.94
N VAL A 324 -4.35 1.45 9.74
CA VAL A 324 -5.06 2.66 9.26
C VAL A 324 -6.57 2.44 9.19
N ASN A 325 -7.01 1.21 8.92
CA ASN A 325 -8.42 0.87 8.85
C ASN A 325 -8.97 0.36 10.19
N MET A 326 -8.18 -0.39 10.97
CA MET A 326 -8.60 -0.95 12.27
C MET A 326 -9.05 0.12 13.25
N ILE A 327 -8.28 1.20 13.41
CA ILE A 327 -8.59 2.27 14.38
C ILE A 327 -9.95 2.93 14.10
N PRO A 328 -10.26 3.37 12.86
CA PRO A 328 -11.60 3.80 12.47
C PRO A 328 -12.73 2.85 12.90
N TRP A 329 -12.56 1.54 12.70
CA TRP A 329 -13.58 0.55 13.08
C TRP A 329 -13.70 0.38 14.59
N VAL A 330 -12.61 0.51 15.34
CA VAL A 330 -12.65 0.52 16.80
C VAL A 330 -13.47 1.71 17.30
N MET A 331 -13.33 2.89 16.69
CA MET A 331 -14.15 4.05 17.06
C MET A 331 -15.64 3.81 16.85
N ILE A 332 -16.04 3.20 15.72
CA ILE A 332 -17.44 2.82 15.48
C ILE A 332 -17.99 1.96 16.62
N LEU A 333 -17.23 0.93 17.02
CA LEU A 333 -17.67 0.03 18.09
C LEU A 333 -17.79 0.74 19.44
N LEU A 334 -16.93 1.73 19.71
CA LEU A 334 -16.95 2.50 20.97
C LEU A 334 -18.07 3.56 20.99
N GLU A 335 -18.56 3.97 19.82
CA GLU A 335 -19.65 4.93 19.64
C GLU A 335 -21.04 4.26 19.68
N ALA A 336 -21.10 2.94 19.44
CA ALA A 336 -22.31 2.12 19.47
C ALA A 336 -22.69 1.68 20.89
#